data_AF-A0A0F8WUD7-F1
#
_entry.id   AF-A0A0F8WUD7-F1
#
_cell.length_a   1.000
_cell.length_b   1.000
_cell.length_c   1.000
_cell.angle_alpha   90.00
_cell.angle_beta   90.00
_cell.angle_gamma   90.00
#
_symmetry.space_group_name_H-M   'P 1'
#
loop_
_entity.id
_entity.type
_entity.pdbx_description
1 polymer ?
#
loop_
_entity_poly.entity_id
_entity_poly.type
_entity_poly.pdbx_seq_one_letter_code
_entity_poly.pdbx_strand_id
1 'polypeptide(L)'
;NLKMDETGLVYINRLPVVPIPQLNGASNTPLYTVDFAKFIPYVHDGYWMEEKKPMTDRGQHTSYTVFLDGAHNNLCLNLRTAGFVMHKAA
;
A
#
# COMPACT_ATOMS: atom_id res chain seq x y z
N ASN A 1 7.27 -10.58 -1.40
CA ASN A 1 8.18 -10.91 -2.51
C ASN A 1 9.49 -10.15 -2.35
N LEU A 2 10.38 -10.66 -1.49
CA LEU A 2 11.77 -10.19 -1.38
C LEU A 2 12.60 -10.99 -2.37
N LYS A 3 13.31 -10.33 -3.29
CA LYS A 3 14.24 -10.97 -4.22
C LYS A 3 15.55 -10.19 -4.26
N MET A 4 16.66 -10.90 -4.25
CA MET A 4 18.01 -10.34 -4.38
C MET A 4 18.49 -10.57 -5.82
N ASP A 5 19.02 -9.52 -6.44
CA ASP A 5 19.63 -9.59 -7.77
C ASP A 5 21.13 -9.94 -7.66
N GLU A 6 21.75 -10.38 -8.77
CA GLU A 6 23.17 -10.75 -8.84
C GLU A 6 24.11 -9.57 -8.48
N THR A 7 23.60 -8.34 -8.58
CA THR A 7 24.27 -7.10 -8.16
C THR A 7 24.24 -6.86 -6.64
N GLY A 8 23.59 -7.73 -5.86
CA GLY A 8 23.45 -7.61 -4.41
C GLY A 8 22.34 -6.67 -3.94
N LEU A 9 21.55 -6.11 -4.87
CA LEU A 9 20.42 -5.25 -4.56
C LEU A 9 19.19 -6.08 -4.19
N VAL A 10 18.58 -5.73 -3.05
CA VAL A 10 17.33 -6.33 -2.58
C VAL A 10 16.16 -5.52 -3.11
N TYR A 11 15.18 -6.19 -3.69
CA TYR A 11 13.97 -5.57 -4.24
C TYR A 11 12.74 -5.94 -3.43
N ILE A 12 11.89 -4.95 -3.16
CA ILE A 12 10.52 -5.14 -2.68
C ILE A 12 9.58 -4.67 -3.78
N ASN A 13 8.73 -5.56 -4.29
CA ASN A 13 7.79 -5.24 -5.38
C ASN A 13 8.46 -4.61 -6.61
N ARG A 14 9.65 -5.10 -7.00
CA ARG A 14 10.48 -4.60 -8.12
C ARG A 14 11.06 -3.19 -7.91
N LEU A 15 10.94 -2.61 -6.72
CA LEU A 15 11.60 -1.37 -6.34
C LEU A 15 12.88 -1.70 -5.55
N PRO A 16 14.03 -1.08 -5.89
CA PRO A 16 15.28 -1.32 -5.19
C PRO A 16 15.20 -0.75 -3.77
N VAL A 17 15.52 -1.59 -2.79
CA VAL A 17 15.66 -1.18 -1.39
C VAL A 17 17.08 -0.65 -1.21
N VAL A 18 17.20 0.67 -1.09
CA VAL A 18 18.48 1.32 -0.81
C VAL A 18 18.60 1.50 0.70
N PRO A 19 19.60 0.89 1.37
CA PRO A 19 19.82 1.13 2.79
C PRO A 19 20.17 2.61 3.00
N ILE A 20 19.60 3.22 4.03
CA ILE A 20 19.86 4.61 4.40
C ILE A 20 20.86 4.59 5.58
N PRO A 21 22.16 4.89 5.35
CA PRO A 21 23.19 4.75 6.38
C PRO A 21 22.93 5.57 7.63
N GLN A 22 22.21 6.70 7.50
CA GLN A 22 21.84 7.60 8.59
C GLN A 22 20.88 6.96 9.62
N LEU A 23 20.24 5.84 9.28
CA LEU A 23 19.34 5.11 10.17
C LEU A 23 20.05 3.96 10.91
N ASN A 24 21.32 3.68 10.61
CA ASN A 24 22.07 2.63 11.29
C ASN A 24 22.47 3.09 12.70
N GLY A 25 21.90 2.48 13.74
CA GLY A 25 22.14 2.85 15.13
C GLY A 25 21.34 4.06 15.64
N ALA A 26 20.33 4.52 14.89
CA ALA A 26 19.46 5.60 15.33
C ALA A 26 18.62 5.18 16.57
N SER A 27 18.74 5.93 17.67
CA SER A 27 18.00 5.71 18.92
C SER A 27 16.52 6.10 18.83
N ASN A 28 16.19 6.92 17.84
CA ASN A 28 14.88 7.51 17.67
C ASN A 28 13.97 6.52 16.92
N THR A 29 12.86 6.09 17.55
CA THR A 29 11.86 5.23 16.89
C THR A 29 11.22 5.98 15.72
N PRO A 30 11.47 5.61 14.46
CA PRO A 30 10.99 6.37 13.32
C PRO A 30 9.48 6.14 13.12
N LEU A 31 8.77 7.23 12.85
CA LEU A 31 7.37 7.25 12.42
C LEU A 31 7.34 7.66 10.96
N TYR A 32 6.98 6.72 10.09
CA TYR A 32 6.79 6.99 8.67
C TYR A 32 5.41 7.60 8.45
N THR A 33 5.37 8.75 7.79
CA THR A 33 4.11 9.44 7.51
C THR A 33 3.94 9.75 6.04
N VAL A 34 2.69 9.83 5.63
CA VAL A 34 2.26 10.11 4.25
C VAL A 34 1.40 11.36 4.26
N ASP A 35 1.72 12.31 3.38
CA ASP A 35 0.94 13.50 3.13
C ASP A 35 -0.16 13.19 2.10
N PHE A 36 -1.40 13.02 2.59
CA PHE A 36 -2.56 12.72 1.74
C PHE A 36 -2.96 13.87 0.82
N ALA A 37 -2.44 15.09 0.99
CA ALA A 37 -2.60 16.16 0.00
C ALA A 37 -1.80 15.87 -1.28
N LYS A 38 -0.79 15.00 -1.20
CA LYS A 38 0.10 14.65 -2.33
C LYS A 38 -0.01 13.19 -2.73
N PHE A 39 -0.45 12.32 -1.81
CA PHE A 39 -0.70 10.91 -2.05
C PHE A 39 -2.21 10.66 -2.03
N ILE A 40 -2.85 10.86 -3.18
CA ILE A 40 -4.30 10.87 -3.32
C ILE A 40 -4.75 9.49 -3.81
N PRO A 41 -5.52 8.72 -3.02
CA PRO A 41 -6.18 7.53 -3.53
C PRO A 41 -7.26 7.96 -4.52
N TYR A 42 -7.15 7.49 -5.76
CA TYR A 42 -8.12 7.72 -6.81
C TYR A 42 -8.83 6.41 -7.13
N VAL A 43 -10.15 6.47 -7.15
CA VAL A 43 -11.01 5.32 -7.41
C VAL A 43 -11.75 5.58 -8.71
N HIS A 44 -11.96 4.51 -9.47
CA HIS A 44 -12.86 4.61 -10.62
C HIS A 44 -14.29 4.72 -10.12
N ASP A 45 -15.06 5.60 -10.76
CA ASP A 45 -16.49 5.73 -10.47
C ASP A 45 -17.20 4.37 -10.68
N GLY A 46 -18.06 4.00 -9.74
CA GLY A 46 -18.73 2.69 -9.72
C GLY A 46 -17.87 1.48 -9.32
N TYR A 47 -16.60 1.66 -8.94
CA TYR A 47 -15.68 0.55 -8.59
C TYR A 47 -15.08 0.68 -7.17
N TRP A 48 -15.74 1.44 -6.29
CA TRP A 48 -15.30 1.61 -4.92
C TRP A 48 -16.34 1.10 -3.93
N MET A 49 -16.11 -0.12 -3.42
CA MET A 49 -16.92 -0.72 -2.36
C MET A 49 -18.38 -0.94 -2.79
N GLU A 50 -18.60 -1.24 -4.06
CA GLU A 50 -19.92 -1.62 -4.54
C GLU A 50 -20.18 -3.10 -4.25
N GLU A 51 -21.14 -3.35 -3.36
CA GLU A 51 -21.59 -4.69 -3.03
C GLU A 51 -22.53 -5.21 -4.13
N LYS A 52 -22.13 -6.30 -4.79
CA LYS A 52 -22.99 -6.95 -5.78
C LYS A 52 -24.04 -7.83 -5.10
N LYS A 53 -25.15 -8.05 -5.80
CA LYS A 53 -26.23 -8.91 -5.31
C LYS A 53 -25.69 -10.28 -4.89
N PRO A 54 -26.19 -10.85 -3.77
CA PRO A 54 -25.80 -12.17 -3.32
C PRO A 54 -26.10 -13.20 -4.40
N MET A 55 -25.08 -13.97 -4.80
CA MET A 55 -25.23 -15.09 -5.72
C MET A 55 -25.45 -16.36 -4.91
N THR A 56 -26.55 -17.04 -5.22
CA THR A 56 -26.85 -18.38 -4.71
C THR A 56 -26.45 -19.40 -5.76
N ASP A 57 -25.51 -20.30 -5.42
CA ASP A 57 -25.19 -21.44 -6.28
C ASP A 57 -26.21 -22.57 -6.06
N ARG A 58 -26.62 -23.25 -7.14
CA ARG A 58 -27.60 -24.35 -7.10
C ARG A 58 -27.10 -25.56 -6.31
N GLY A 59 -25.78 -25.72 -6.17
CA GLY A 59 -25.17 -26.83 -5.44
C GLY A 59 -25.09 -26.64 -3.92
N GLN A 60 -25.32 -25.43 -3.40
CA GLN A 60 -25.01 -25.10 -2.01
C GLN A 60 -26.11 -24.22 -1.40
N HIS A 61 -27.17 -24.87 -0.88
CA HIS A 61 -28.42 -24.21 -0.44
C HIS A 61 -28.30 -23.34 0.83
N THR A 62 -27.15 -23.34 1.50
CA THR A 62 -26.91 -22.56 2.74
C THR A 62 -25.81 -21.52 2.61
N SER A 63 -25.12 -21.42 1.46
CA SER A 63 -24.07 -20.43 1.26
C SER A 63 -24.54 -19.32 0.32
N TYR A 64 -24.19 -18.09 0.67
CA TYR A 64 -24.42 -16.91 -0.14
C TYR A 64 -23.06 -16.25 -0.37
N THR A 65 -22.71 -16.04 -1.63
CA THR A 65 -21.45 -15.36 -1.98
C THR A 65 -21.77 -13.95 -2.45
N VAL A 66 -21.18 -12.97 -1.78
CA VAL A 66 -21.25 -11.55 -2.14
C VAL A 66 -19.88 -11.11 -2.62
N PHE A 67 -19.82 -10.48 -3.79
CA PHE A 67 -18.60 -9.89 -4.32
C PHE A 67 -18.61 -8.39 -4.02
N LEU A 68 -17.53 -7.92 -3.40
CA LEU A 68 -17.27 -6.51 -3.17
C LEU A 68 -16.16 -6.08 -4.12
N ASP A 69 -16.52 -5.29 -5.14
CA ASP A 69 -15.55 -4.81 -6.11
C ASP A 69 -14.91 -3.51 -5.60
N GLY A 70 -13.58 -3.52 -5.50
CA GLY A 70 -12.78 -2.39 -5.05
C GLY A 70 -11.54 -2.26 -5.93
N ALA A 71 -11.50 -1.23 -6.76
CA ALA A 71 -10.32 -0.86 -7.53
C ALA A 71 -9.92 0.57 -7.19
N HIS A 72 -8.71 0.74 -6.64
CA HIS A 72 -8.10 2.04 -6.43
C HIS A 72 -6.70 2.08 -7.03
N ASN A 73 -6.27 3.28 -7.37
CA ASN A 73 -4.90 3.58 -7.70
C ASN A 73 -4.42 4.76 -6.85
N ASN A 74 -3.12 4.85 -6.61
CA ASN A 74 -2.57 5.92 -5.78
C ASN A 74 -1.88 6.94 -6.67
N LEU A 75 -2.47 8.13 -6.77
CA LEU A 75 -1.88 9.26 -7.47
C LEU A 75 -0.90 9.96 -6.54
N CYS A 76 0.39 9.88 -6.86
CA CYS A 76 1.44 10.60 -6.15
C CYS A 76 1.87 11.83 -6.96
N LEU A 77 1.46 13.02 -6.51
CA LEU A 77 1.79 14.28 -7.20
C LEU A 77 3.26 14.68 -7.02
N ASN A 78 3.90 14.27 -5.91
CA ASN A 78 5.30 14.58 -5.67
C ASN A 78 5.94 13.57 -4.68
N LEU A 79 6.76 12.66 -5.22
CA LEU A 79 7.44 11.61 -4.45
C LEU A 79 8.36 12.14 -3.33
N ARG A 80 8.97 13.33 -3.51
CA ARG A 80 9.94 13.87 -2.55
C ARG A 80 9.28 14.49 -1.33
N THR A 81 8.03 14.92 -1.46
CA THR A 81 7.31 15.63 -0.39
C THR A 81 6.03 14.92 0.05
N ALA A 82 5.67 13.80 -0.59
CA ALA A 82 4.54 12.94 -0.21
C ALA A 82 4.78 12.13 1.06
N GLY A 83 6.03 12.02 1.52
CA GLY A 83 6.35 11.36 2.78
C GLY A 83 7.37 12.15 3.59
N PHE A 84 7.27 12.02 4.91
CA PHE A 84 8.26 12.54 5.85
C PHE A 84 8.42 11.57 7.03
N VAL A 85 9.57 11.65 7.68
CA VAL A 85 9.92 10.81 8.82
C VAL A 85 9.93 11.68 10.06
N MET A 86 9.18 11.26 11.08
CA MET A 86 9.20 11.85 12.41
C MET A 86 9.83 10.88 13.40
N HIS A 87 10.08 11.34 14.62
CA HIS A 87 10.44 10.48 15.74
C HIS A 87 9.63 10.87 16.98
N LYS A 88 9.53 9.94 17.93
CA LYS A 88 8.93 10.24 19.24
C LYS A 88 9.71 11.38 19.91
N ALA A 89 8.98 12.32 20.52
CA ALA A 89 9.56 13.20 21.53
C ALA A 89 10.00 12.29 22.70
N ALA A 90 11.18 12.53 23.25
CA ALA A 90 11.85 11.65 24.22
C ALA A 90 10.94 11.19 25.37
#